data_AF-A0A836PUD0-F1
#
_entry.id   AF-A0A836PUD0-F1
#
_cell.length_a   1.000
_cell.length_b   1.000
_cell.length_c   1.000
_cell.angle_alpha   90.00
_cell.angle_beta   90.00
_cell.angle_gamma   90.00
#
_symmetry.space_group_name_H-M   'P 1'
#
loop_
_entity.id
_entity.type
_entity.pdbx_description
1 polymer ?
#
loop_
_entity_poly.entity_id
_entity_poly.type
_entity_poly.pdbx_seq_one_letter_code
_entity_poly.pdbx_strand_id
1 'polypeptide(L)' 'NWLEEIVTITITDGFAIKKFSVNIKKNTEYEIVSKVSGEKLDLKKHNFKIEIKSPTFHLMEIKENDEITMQYLLDL' A
#
# COMPACT_ATOMS: atom_id res chain seq x y z
N ASN A 1 -10.75 0.35 -0.35
CA ASN A 1 -9.70 -0.51 -0.95
C ASN A 1 -8.38 -0.12 -0.29
N TRP A 2 -7.69 -1.01 0.45
CA TRP A 2 -6.54 -0.62 1.28
C TRP A 2 -5.31 -0.19 0.46
N LEU A 3 -5.07 -0.79 -0.70
CA LEU A 3 -3.92 -0.45 -1.55
C LEU A 3 -4.01 0.97 -2.11
N GLU A 4 -5.20 1.41 -2.54
CA GLU A 4 -5.42 2.78 -3.01
C GLU A 4 -5.15 3.80 -1.91
N GLU A 5 -5.64 3.57 -0.70
CA GLU A 5 -5.42 4.46 0.44
C GLU A 5 -3.92 4.65 0.74
N ILE A 6 -3.12 3.59 0.67
CA ILE A 6 -1.66 3.67 0.87
C ILE A 6 -0.99 4.55 -0.20
N VAL A 7 -1.44 4.44 -1.45
CA VAL A 7 -0.95 5.27 -2.55
C VAL A 7 -1.36 6.73 -2.33
N THR A 8 -2.63 6.99 -1.97
CA THR A 8 -3.13 8.33 -1.66
C THR A 8 -2.37 9.01 -0.52
N ILE A 9 -2.15 8.32 0.61
CA ILE A 9 -1.37 8.85 1.73
C ILE A 9 0.07 9.19 1.30
N THR A 10 0.66 8.37 0.43
CA THR A 10 2.03 8.58 0.01
C THR A 10 2.18 9.77 -0.94
N ILE A 11 1.27 9.86 -1.92
CA ILE A 11 1.40 10.78 -3.06
C ILE A 11 0.64 12.08 -2.81
N THR A 12 -0.63 11.97 -2.44
CA THR A 12 -1.51 13.13 -2.23
C THR A 12 -1.19 13.82 -0.92
N ASP A 13 -1.07 13.06 0.18
CA ASP A 13 -0.76 13.66 1.49
C ASP A 13 0.74 13.92 1.68
N GLY A 14 1.56 13.41 0.76
CA GLY A 14 3.01 13.59 0.80
C GLY A 14 3.64 12.98 2.04
N PHE A 15 3.30 11.73 2.37
CA PHE A 15 3.81 11.02 3.54
C PHE A 15 4.58 9.75 3.14
N ALA A 16 5.89 9.74 3.38
CA ALA A 16 6.72 8.56 3.15
C ALA A 16 6.48 7.51 4.24
N ILE A 17 5.66 6.50 3.92
CA ILE A 17 5.40 5.37 4.82
C ILE A 17 6.64 4.48 4.89
N LYS A 18 7.17 4.28 6.10
CA LYS A 18 8.32 3.40 6.37
C LYS A 18 7.90 2.03 6.87
N LYS A 19 6.84 1.98 7.68
CA LYS A 19 6.30 0.75 8.25
C LYS A 19 4.79 0.83 8.32
N PHE A 20 4.14 -0.29 8.08
CA PHE A 20 2.73 -0.46 8.31
C PHE A 20 2.46 -1.75 9.08
N SER A 21 1.37 -1.76 9.83
CA SER A 21 0.79 -2.96 10.44
C SER A 21 -0.63 -3.08 9.93
N VAL A 22 -1.01 -4.28 9.49
CA VAL A 22 -2.33 -4.55 8.92
C VAL A 22 -2.99 -5.64 9.76
N ASN A 23 -4.25 -5.44 10.11
CA ASN A 23 -5.11 -6.42 10.75
C ASN A 23 -6.34 -6.59 9.87
N ILE A 24 -6.53 -7.80 9.36
CA ILE A 24 -7.68 -8.16 8.53
C ILE A 24 -8.65 -8.92 9.42
N LYS A 25 -9.88 -8.43 9.51
CA LYS A 25 -10.95 -9.06 10.29
C LYS A 25 -12.05 -9.51 9.34
N LYS A 26 -12.55 -10.72 9.55
CA LYS A 26 -13.72 -11.24 8.88
C LYS A 26 -14.87 -11.29 9.86
N ASN A 27 -15.77 -10.29 9.77
CA ASN A 27 -17.04 -10.30 10.48
C ASN A 27 -18.13 -10.71 9.48
N THR A 28 -19.08 -9.83 9.19
CA THR A 28 -20.06 -9.99 8.11
C THR A 28 -19.43 -9.67 6.74
N GLU A 29 -18.54 -8.70 6.71
CA GLU A 29 -17.69 -8.32 5.57
C GLU A 29 -16.21 -8.37 5.98
N TYR A 30 -15.32 -8.26 4.99
CA TYR A 30 -13.89 -8.15 5.25
C TYR A 30 -13.52 -6.70 5.56
N GLU A 31 -12.94 -6.48 6.74
CA GLU A 31 -12.46 -5.18 7.19
C GLU A 31 -10.93 -5.20 7.31
N ILE A 32 -10.28 -4.15 6.81
CA ILE A 32 -8.83 -3.96 6.93
C ILE A 32 -8.58 -2.74 7.82
N VAL A 33 -7.97 -2.97 8.98
CA VAL A 33 -7.50 -1.91 9.87
C VAL A 33 -5.99 -1.84 9.77
N SER A 34 -5.46 -0.67 9.44
CA SER A 34 -4.02 -0.49 9.29
C SER A 34 -3.51 0.69 10.10
N LYS A 35 -2.30 0.54 10.65
CA LYS A 35 -1.51 1.62 11.25
C LYS A 35 -0.27 1.83 10.40
N VAL A 36 -0.09 3.05 9.91
CA VAL A 36 1.08 3.45 9.14
C VAL A 36 1.96 4.37 9.98
N SER A 37 3.28 4.29 9.78
CA SER A 37 4.27 5.14 10.43
C SER A 37 5.39 5.46 9.46
N GLY A 38 5.93 6.67 9.58
CA GLY A 38 6.80 7.24 8.57
C GLY A 38 7.07 8.71 8.85
N GLU A 39 7.35 9.45 7.79
CA GLU A 39 7.68 10.86 7.86
C GLU A 39 7.13 11.62 6.65
N LYS A 40 7.17 12.96 6.70
CA LYS A 40 6.79 13.76 5.55
C LYS A 40 7.72 13.44 4.37
N LEU A 41 7.13 13.33 3.18
CA LEU A 41 7.86 13.04 1.96
C LEU A 41 8.81 14.19 1.63
N ASP A 42 10.11 13.90 1.71
CA ASP A 42 11.19 14.74 1.23
C ASP A 42 11.76 14.15 -0.07
N LEU A 43 11.56 14.84 -1.20
CA LEU A 43 12.01 14.39 -2.52
C LEU A 43 13.53 14.29 -2.65
N LYS A 44 14.29 15.13 -1.92
CA LYS A 44 15.75 15.12 -1.93
C LYS A 44 16.31 13.95 -1.13
N LYS A 45 15.71 13.66 0.03
CA LYS A 45 16.12 12.56 0.90
C LYS A 45 15.69 11.19 0.36
N HIS A 46 14.47 11.10 -0.19
CA HIS A 46 13.86 9.82 -0.56
C HIS A 46 14.09 9.40 -2.01
N ASN A 47 14.79 10.20 -2.84
CA ASN A 47 15.08 9.89 -4.24
C ASN A 47 13.83 9.44 -5.01
N PHE A 48 12.75 10.21 -4.90
CA PHE A 48 11.48 9.90 -5.54
C PHE A 48 11.64 10.06 -7.07
N LYS A 49 11.77 8.93 -7.79
CA LYS A 49 12.11 8.91 -9.22
C LYS A 49 10.92 8.73 -10.15
N ILE A 50 9.86 8.08 -9.68
CA ILE A 50 8.71 7.68 -10.49
C ILE A 50 7.45 7.94 -9.68
N GLU A 51 6.51 8.66 -10.28
CA GLU A 51 5.17 8.86 -9.74
C GLU A 51 4.33 7.61 -10.00
N ILE A 52 3.62 7.12 -9.00
CA ILE A 52 2.70 5.98 -9.13
C ILE A 52 1.30 6.56 -9.30
N LYS A 53 0.53 6.12 -10.30
CA LYS A 53 -0.83 6.62 -10.51
C LYS A 53 -1.85 5.85 -9.69
N SER A 54 -1.81 4.53 -9.76
CA SER A 54 -2.78 3.67 -9.06
C SER A 54 -2.33 2.22 -9.01
N PRO A 55 -2.75 1.46 -7.98
CA PRO A 55 -2.67 0.01 -8.03
C PRO A 55 -3.69 -0.56 -9.02
N THR A 56 -3.31 -1.60 -9.76
CA THR A 56 -4.21 -2.28 -10.70
C THR A 56 -4.55 -3.69 -10.22
N PHE A 57 -5.75 -4.16 -10.57
CA PHE A 57 -6.13 -5.57 -10.39
C PHE A 57 -5.56 -6.49 -11.47
N HIS A 58 -4.86 -5.94 -12.46
CA HIS A 58 -4.26 -6.74 -13.53
C HIS A 58 -3.15 -7.61 -12.94
N LEU A 59 -3.28 -8.93 -13.12
CA LEU A 59 -2.38 -9.93 -12.54
C LEU A 59 -2.28 -9.87 -11.00
N MET A 60 -3.30 -9.34 -10.32
CA MET A 60 -3.35 -9.42 -8.86
C MET A 60 -3.56 -10.87 -8.43
N GLU A 61 -2.71 -11.38 -7.54
CA GLU A 61 -2.75 -12.75 -7.06
C GLU A 61 -2.42 -12.81 -5.57
N ILE A 62 -3.17 -13.63 -4.83
CA ILE A 62 -2.88 -13.97 -3.43
C ILE A 62 -2.59 -15.47 -3.40
N LYS A 63 -1.41 -15.85 -2.91
CA LYS A 63 -1.00 -17.24 -2.71
C LYS A 63 -0.89 -17.54 -1.24
N GLU A 64 -1.54 -18.60 -0.82
CA GLU A 64 -1.50 -19.14 0.55
C GLU A 64 -0.68 -20.44 0.53
N ASN A 65 0.64 -20.31 0.60
CA ASN A 65 1.56 -21.44 0.74
C ASN A 65 2.04 -21.49 2.21
N ASP A 66 3.33 -21.80 2.46
CA ASP A 66 3.94 -21.69 3.80
C ASP A 66 3.85 -20.26 4.36
N GLU A 67 3.83 -19.25 3.47
CA GLU A 67 3.55 -17.86 3.77
C GLU A 67 2.47 -17.32 2.82
N ILE A 68 1.71 -16.32 3.30
CA ILE A 68 0.72 -15.62 2.48
C ILE A 68 1.43 -14.50 1.72
N THR A 69 1.40 -14.56 0.40
CA THR A 69 2.01 -13.56 -0.47
C THR A 69 0.95 -12.94 -1.39
N MET A 70 1.06 -11.63 -1.59
CA MET A 70 0.21 -10.89 -2.53
C MET A 70 1.09 -10.17 -3.55
N GLN A 71 0.78 -10.34 -4.82
CA GLN A 71 1.41 -9.64 -5.94
C GLN A 71 0.36 -8.81 -6.68
N TYR A 72 0.75 -7.63 -7.15
CA TYR A 72 -0.08 -6.74 -7.97
C TYR A 72 0.81 -5.84 -8.83
N LEU A 73 0.23 -5.26 -9.87
CA LEU A 73 0.91 -4.30 -10.73
C LEU A 73 0.50 -2.86 -10.40
N LEU A 74 1.49 -1.97 -10.44
CA LEU A 74 1.30 -0.54 -10.32
C LEU A 74 1.24 0.09 -11.70
N ASP A 75 0.29 1.00 -11.89
CA ASP A 75 0.28 1.92 -13.02
C ASP A 75 1.16 3.14 -12.71
N LEU A 76 1.94 3.56 -13.69
CA LEU A 76 2.93 4.65 -13.60
C LEU A 76 2.49 5.85 -14.45
#